data_AF-A0A7C4IUU6-F1
#
_entry.id   AF-A0A7C4IUU6-F1
#
_cell.length_a   1.000
_cell.length_b   1.000
_cell.length_c   1.000
_cell.angle_alpha   90.00
_cell.angle_beta   90.00
_cell.angle_gamma   90.00
#
_symmetry.space_group_name_H-M   'P 1'
#
loop_
_entity.id
_entity.type
_entity.pdbx_description
1 polymer ?
#
loop_
_entity_poly.entity_id
_entity_poly.type
_entity_poly.pdbx_seq_one_letter_code
_entity_poly.pdbx_strand_id
1 'polypeptide(L)'
;MTKTFENTAEAIQWKLDQFRVLLAGDALLSLSPEQQHSLREAAEDLSQKLRSMQQSFLKIGLLGGSGVGKSTLMNALAGSEIASASHRRPHTDRVLIYSHEETSPVTPRLPEEELPWTLVTHRRDT
;
A
#
# COMPACT_ATOMS: atom_id res chain seq x y z
N MET A 1 -11.99 -8.40 -23.56
CA MET A 1 -10.75 -7.65 -23.27
C MET A 1 -10.25 -8.12 -21.91
N THR A 2 -9.21 -8.95 -21.87
CA THR A 2 -8.70 -9.57 -20.64
C THR A 2 -7.86 -8.53 -19.90
N LYS A 3 -8.33 -8.04 -18.74
CA LYS A 3 -7.50 -7.19 -17.87
C LYS A 3 -6.45 -8.08 -17.22
N THR A 4 -5.17 -7.76 -17.43
CA THR A 4 -4.07 -8.32 -16.65
C THR A 4 -4.01 -7.57 -15.32
N PHE A 5 -3.96 -8.30 -14.21
CA PHE A 5 -3.86 -7.74 -12.86
C PHE A 5 -2.46 -8.01 -12.31
N GLU A 6 -1.82 -7.02 -11.71
CA GLU A 6 -0.47 -7.12 -11.15
C GLU A 6 -0.49 -7.87 -9.80
N ASN A 7 -1.63 -7.85 -9.07
CA ASN A 7 -1.80 -8.58 -7.81
C ASN A 7 -3.18 -9.26 -7.70
N THR A 8 -3.22 -10.44 -7.06
CA THR A 8 -4.42 -11.20 -6.70
C THR A 8 -5.49 -10.35 -6.00
N ALA A 9 -5.10 -9.42 -5.12
CA ALA A 9 -6.04 -8.54 -4.43
C ALA A 9 -6.80 -7.62 -5.41
N GLU A 10 -6.11 -7.08 -6.41
CA GLU A 10 -6.72 -6.24 -7.45
C GLU A 10 -7.67 -7.05 -8.34
N ALA A 11 -7.29 -8.29 -8.68
CA ALA A 11 -8.14 -9.18 -9.46
C ALA A 11 -9.45 -9.50 -8.72
N ILE A 12 -9.37 -9.76 -7.41
CA ILE A 12 -10.56 -10.01 -6.56
C ILE A 12 -11.42 -8.76 -6.49
N GLN A 13 -10.82 -7.59 -6.27
CA GLN A 13 -11.54 -6.32 -6.18
C GLN A 13 -12.24 -5.98 -7.50
N TRP A 14 -11.58 -6.16 -8.64
CA TRP A 14 -12.20 -5.96 -9.94
C TRP A 14 -13.40 -6.89 -10.17
N LYS A 15 -13.29 -8.18 -9.82
CA LYS A 15 -14.42 -9.12 -9.93
C LYS A 15 -15.58 -8.69 -9.04
N LEU A 16 -15.28 -8.19 -7.84
CA LEU A 16 -16.29 -7.72 -6.90
C LEU A 16 -16.99 -6.46 -7.41
N ASP A 17 -16.27 -5.52 -8.02
CA ASP A 17 -16.86 -4.35 -8.67
C ASP A 17 -17.76 -4.75 -9.84
N GLN A 18 -17.33 -5.71 -10.67
CA GLN A 18 -18.19 -6.25 -11.74
C GLN A 18 -19.45 -6.90 -11.18
N PHE A 19 -19.32 -7.68 -10.11
CA PHE A 19 -20.45 -8.32 -9.44
C PHE A 19 -21.43 -7.27 -8.90
N ARG A 20 -20.95 -6.21 -8.25
CA ARG A 20 -21.79 -5.11 -7.76
C ARG A 20 -22.57 -4.40 -8.86
N VAL A 21 -21.94 -4.15 -10.01
CA VAL A 21 -22.63 -3.57 -11.17
C VAL A 21 -23.75 -4.49 -11.66
N LEU A 22 -23.51 -5.80 -11.69
CA LEU A 22 -24.55 -6.79 -12.04
C LEU A 22 -25.68 -6.82 -11.00
N LEU A 23 -25.35 -6.69 -9.71
CA LEU A 23 -26.35 -6.63 -8.63
C LEU A 23 -27.19 -5.35 -8.65
N ALA A 24 -26.66 -4.26 -9.23
CA ALA A 24 -27.35 -2.98 -9.34
C ALA A 24 -28.32 -2.93 -10.54
N GLY A 25 -28.15 -3.80 -11.53
CA GLY A 25 -29.06 -3.93 -12.66
C GLY A 25 -30.21 -4.90 -12.41
N ASP A 26 -31.12 -5.00 -13.38
CA ASP A 26 -32.25 -5.94 -13.38
C ASP A 26 -31.83 -7.41 -13.61
N ALA A 27 -30.55 -7.76 -13.50
CA ALA A 27 -30.08 -9.13 -13.74
C ALA A 27 -30.57 -10.13 -12.66
N LEU A 28 -31.18 -9.65 -11.58
CA LEU A 28 -31.63 -10.44 -10.43
C LEU A 28 -33.15 -10.55 -10.31
N LEU A 29 -33.85 -10.77 -11.44
CA LEU A 29 -35.31 -10.96 -11.47
C LEU A 29 -35.79 -12.17 -10.64
N SER A 30 -34.90 -13.10 -10.28
CA SER A 30 -35.22 -14.31 -9.52
C SER A 30 -35.04 -14.16 -8.00
N LEU A 31 -34.54 -13.03 -7.50
CA LEU A 31 -34.27 -12.84 -6.07
C LEU A 31 -35.34 -11.97 -5.40
N SER A 32 -35.69 -12.31 -4.16
CA SER A 32 -36.55 -11.45 -3.35
C SER A 32 -35.83 -10.15 -2.98
N PRO A 33 -36.56 -9.06 -2.65
CA PRO A 33 -35.96 -7.80 -2.20
C PRO A 33 -34.99 -7.99 -1.02
N GLU A 34 -35.30 -8.90 -0.10
CA GLU A 34 -34.48 -9.22 1.07
C GLU A 34 -33.17 -9.92 0.67
N GLN A 35 -33.24 -10.87 -0.27
CA GLN A 35 -32.06 -11.56 -0.81
C GLN A 35 -31.16 -10.60 -1.57
N GLN A 36 -31.75 -9.69 -2.37
CA GLN A 36 -30.99 -8.66 -3.06
C GLN A 36 -30.31 -7.70 -2.07
N HIS A 37 -31.00 -7.30 -1.00
CA HIS A 37 -30.45 -6.43 0.02
C HIS A 37 -29.27 -7.07 0.75
N SER A 38 -29.45 -8.30 1.25
CA SER A 38 -28.40 -9.06 1.94
C SER A 38 -27.16 -9.28 1.06
N LEU A 39 -27.36 -9.57 -0.23
CA LEU A 39 -26.26 -9.79 -1.17
C LEU A 39 -25.49 -8.49 -1.47
N ARG A 40 -26.19 -7.34 -1.56
CA ARG A 40 -25.55 -6.03 -1.72
C ARG A 40 -24.75 -5.64 -0.48
N GLU A 41 -25.29 -5.88 0.71
CA GLU A 41 -24.58 -5.65 1.97
C GLU A 41 -23.31 -6.51 2.06
N ALA A 42 -23.42 -7.81 1.79
CA ALA A 42 -22.27 -8.71 1.82
C ALA A 42 -21.18 -8.30 0.81
N ALA A 43 -21.57 -7.85 -0.39
CA ALA A 43 -20.63 -7.38 -1.40
C ALA A 43 -19.92 -6.07 -0.99
N GLU A 44 -20.64 -5.15 -0.34
CA GLU A 44 -20.05 -3.93 0.23
C GLU A 44 -19.07 -4.27 1.36
N ASP A 45 -19.47 -5.14 2.28
CA ASP A 45 -18.67 -5.54 3.45
C ASP A 45 -17.37 -6.23 3.02
N LEU A 46 -17.43 -7.11 2.02
CA LEU A 46 -16.26 -7.74 1.41
C LEU A 46 -15.38 -6.71 0.69
N SER A 47 -15.98 -5.73 0.01
CA SER A 47 -15.23 -4.66 -0.68
C SER A 47 -14.43 -3.83 0.33
N GLN A 48 -15.05 -3.49 1.47
CA GLN A 48 -14.41 -2.72 2.53
C GLN A 48 -13.26 -3.51 3.19
N LYS A 49 -13.46 -4.80 3.47
CA LYS A 49 -12.41 -5.68 4.01
C LYS A 49 -11.22 -5.82 3.05
N LEU A 50 -11.47 -5.99 1.76
CA LEU A 50 -10.38 -6.06 0.77
C LEU A 50 -9.60 -4.75 0.70
N ARG A 51 -10.30 -3.60 0.72
CA ARG A 51 -9.66 -2.28 0.74
C ARG A 51 -8.78 -2.08 1.98
N SER A 52 -9.26 -2.47 3.16
CA SER A 52 -8.48 -2.32 4.40
C SER A 52 -7.22 -3.20 4.41
N MET A 53 -7.30 -4.42 3.86
CA MET A 53 -6.15 -5.31 3.68
C MET A 53 -5.13 -4.77 2.67
N GLN A 54 -5.58 -4.17 1.57
CA GLN A 54 -4.69 -3.52 0.59
C GLN A 54 -3.98 -2.29 1.17
N GLN A 55 -4.53 -1.69 2.23
CA GLN A 55 -3.97 -0.52 2.91
C GLN A 55 -3.04 -0.87 4.08
N SER A 56 -2.92 -2.16 4.45
CA SER A 56 -2.02 -2.59 5.52
C SER A 56 -0.63 -2.89 4.95
N PHE A 57 0.32 -1.98 5.20
CA PHE A 57 1.73 -2.17 4.87
C PHE A 57 2.54 -2.40 6.14
N LEU A 58 3.55 -3.25 6.06
CA LEU A 58 4.53 -3.37 7.14
C LEU A 58 5.39 -2.10 7.18
N LYS A 59 5.28 -1.35 8.27
CA LYS A 59 6.09 -0.15 8.52
C LYS A 59 7.20 -0.51 9.50
N ILE A 60 8.45 -0.29 9.11
CA ILE A 60 9.63 -0.54 9.94
C ILE A 60 10.32 0.79 10.21
N GLY A 61 10.47 1.14 11.48
CA GLY A 61 11.26 2.30 11.92
C GLY A 61 12.65 1.88 12.38
N LEU A 62 13.70 2.45 11.80
CA LEU A 62 15.09 2.23 12.22
C LEU A 62 15.56 3.38 13.11
N LEU A 63 15.69 3.14 14.43
CA LEU A 63 16.11 4.14 15.41
C LEU A 63 17.48 3.78 16.01
N GLY A 64 18.31 4.79 16.26
CA GLY A 64 19.62 4.59 16.91
C GLY A 64 20.60 5.73 16.67
N GLY A 65 21.73 5.73 17.39
CA GLY A 65 22.78 6.76 17.30
C GLY A 65 23.47 6.84 15.92
N SER A 66 24.30 7.87 15.73
CA SER A 66 25.15 8.00 14.53
C SER A 66 26.13 6.83 14.42
N GLY A 67 26.38 6.33 13.20
CA GLY A 67 27.38 5.30 12.94
C GLY A 67 26.98 3.85 13.27
N VAL A 68 25.76 3.60 13.76
CA VAL A 68 25.27 2.22 14.06
C VAL A 68 24.87 1.40 12.82
N GLY A 69 25.09 1.94 11.61
CA GLY A 69 24.83 1.22 10.36
C GLY A 69 23.41 1.35 9.77
N LYS A 70 22.55 2.26 10.26
CA LYS A 70 21.18 2.44 9.73
C LYS A 70 21.15 2.72 8.21
N SER A 71 21.98 3.65 7.74
CA SER A 71 22.08 3.98 6.30
C SER A 71 22.61 2.81 5.48
N THR A 72 23.57 2.05 6.02
CA THR A 72 24.12 0.85 5.38
C THR A 72 23.04 -0.22 5.21
N LEU A 73 22.22 -0.44 6.25
CA LEU A 73 21.08 -1.37 6.17
C LEU A 73 20.04 -0.91 5.14
N MET A 74 19.72 0.38 5.10
CA MET A 74 18.81 0.95 4.10
C MET A 74 19.32 0.76 2.67
N ASN A 75 20.62 1.02 2.43
CA ASN A 75 21.23 0.81 1.13
C ASN A 75 21.26 -0.67 0.72
N ALA A 76 21.48 -1.57 1.67
CA ALA A 76 21.44 -3.01 1.42
C ALA A 76 20.01 -3.46 1.05
N LEU A 77 18.99 -2.97 1.78
CA LEU A 77 17.57 -3.24 1.46
C LEU A 77 17.15 -2.68 0.11
N ALA A 78 17.61 -1.48 -0.24
CA ALA A 78 17.38 -0.88 -1.55
C ALA A 78 18.28 -1.47 -2.65
N GLY A 79 19.31 -2.24 -2.27
CA GLY A 79 20.40 -2.69 -3.14
C GLY A 79 21.07 -1.57 -3.96
N SER A 80 20.96 -0.33 -3.51
CA SER A 80 21.46 0.89 -4.15
C SER A 80 21.80 1.93 -3.07
N GLU A 81 22.64 2.90 -3.40
CA GLU A 81 23.03 3.94 -2.44
C GLU A 81 21.95 5.03 -2.35
N ILE A 82 21.01 4.85 -1.41
CA ILE A 82 19.87 5.76 -1.17
C ILE A 82 20.03 6.61 0.09
N ALA A 83 20.93 6.23 0.98
CA ALA A 83 21.23 6.88 2.25
C ALA A 83 22.75 7.05 2.41
N SER A 84 23.20 8.25 2.78
CA SER A 84 24.62 8.48 3.07
C SER A 84 25.03 7.75 4.34
N ALA A 85 26.00 6.84 4.23
CA ALA A 85 26.50 6.03 5.35
C ALA A 85 27.71 6.64 6.09
N SER A 86 28.07 7.90 5.80
CA SER A 86 29.29 8.53 6.31
C SER A 86 29.20 8.99 7.78
N HIS A 87 30.37 9.06 8.44
CA HIS A 87 30.57 9.28 9.88
C HIS A 87 30.56 10.78 10.32
N ARG A 88 30.21 11.74 9.45
CA ARG A 88 30.12 13.18 9.81
C ARG A 88 28.68 13.58 10.17
N ARG A 89 28.50 14.26 11.31
CA ARG A 89 27.21 14.85 11.74
C ARG A 89 27.03 16.27 11.19
N PRO A 90 25.80 16.77 10.97
CA PRO A 90 24.50 16.08 10.96
C PRO A 90 23.88 16.06 9.54
N HIS A 91 23.61 14.86 9.00
CA HIS A 91 22.80 14.72 7.78
C HIS A 91 21.69 13.71 8.00
N THR A 92 20.77 14.02 8.89
CA THR A 92 19.39 13.54 8.79
C THR A 92 18.50 14.57 9.48
N ASP A 93 18.51 15.80 8.98
CA ASP A 93 17.44 16.77 9.28
C ASP A 93 16.14 16.33 8.60
N ARG A 94 16.14 15.17 7.91
CA ARG A 94 15.05 14.68 7.08
C ARG A 94 14.72 13.21 7.24
N VAL A 95 13.45 12.84 7.43
CA VAL A 95 13.01 11.44 7.46
C VAL A 95 13.12 10.82 6.06
N LEU A 96 13.84 9.71 5.92
CA LEU A 96 13.90 8.94 4.68
C LEU A 96 12.84 7.84 4.70
N ILE A 97 11.91 7.86 3.74
CA ILE A 97 10.90 6.83 3.56
C ILE A 97 11.29 6.02 2.33
N TYR A 98 11.36 4.69 2.49
CA TYR A 98 11.58 3.77 1.40
C TYR A 98 10.29 2.97 1.15
N SER A 99 9.82 2.92 -0.09
CA SER A 99 8.65 2.13 -0.49
C SER A 99 8.90 1.41 -1.83
N HIS A 100 8.37 0.19 -1.97
CA HIS A 100 8.38 -0.49 -3.26
C HIS A 100 7.39 0.18 -4.22
N GLU A 101 7.68 0.24 -5.52
CA GLU A 101 6.81 0.89 -6.51
C GLU A 101 5.45 0.18 -6.68
N GLU A 102 5.42 -1.15 -6.53
CA GLU A 102 4.18 -1.93 -6.60
C GLU A 102 3.30 -1.76 -5.36
N THR A 103 3.90 -1.39 -4.23
CA THR A 103 3.15 -0.96 -3.06
C THR A 103 2.83 0.51 -3.24
N SER A 104 1.67 0.80 -3.86
CA SER A 104 1.16 2.17 -4.04
C SER A 104 1.50 3.03 -2.82
N PRO A 105 2.21 4.16 -2.98
CA PRO A 105 2.91 4.80 -1.88
C PRO A 105 1.91 5.23 -0.82
N VAL A 106 1.87 4.50 0.30
CA VAL A 106 1.24 5.02 1.49
C VAL A 106 2.13 6.14 1.95
N THR A 107 1.74 7.36 1.59
CA THR A 107 2.27 8.55 2.22
C THR A 107 1.94 8.40 3.70
N PRO A 108 2.93 8.14 4.58
CA PRO A 108 2.63 8.09 5.99
C PRO A 108 2.07 9.46 6.38
N ARG A 109 0.95 9.48 7.10
CA ARG A 109 0.55 10.68 7.85
C ARG A 109 1.61 10.87 8.93
N LEU A 110 2.71 11.51 8.58
CA LEU A 110 3.66 12.03 9.55
C LEU A 110 2.95 13.16 10.29
N PRO A 111 3.14 13.28 11.62
CA PRO A 111 2.62 14.43 12.35
C PRO A 111 3.08 15.71 11.63
N GLU A 112 2.16 16.64 11.39
CA GLU A 112 2.31 17.83 10.55
C GLU A 112 3.40 18.83 11.03
N GLU A 113 4.16 18.48 12.08
CA GLU A 113 5.24 19.27 12.64
C GLU A 113 6.57 18.98 11.93
N GLU A 114 6.88 19.82 10.94
CA GLU A 114 8.21 20.38 10.62
C GLU A 114 9.41 19.44 10.40
N LEU A 115 9.25 18.13 10.26
CA LEU A 115 10.36 17.25 9.87
C LEU A 115 10.37 17.09 8.34
N PRO A 116 11.33 17.72 7.63
CA PRO A 116 11.40 17.55 6.19
C PRO A 116 11.63 16.06 5.89
N TRP A 117 11.08 15.54 4.80
CA TRP A 117 11.23 14.11 4.48
C TRP A 117 11.48 13.91 3.00
N THR A 118 11.97 12.73 2.65
CA THR A 118 12.22 12.32 1.27
C THR A 118 11.69 10.90 1.08
N LEU A 119 10.88 10.69 0.05
CA LEU A 119 10.42 9.37 -0.37
C LEU A 119 11.33 8.87 -1.49
N VAL A 120 11.85 7.66 -1.31
CA VAL A 120 12.54 6.90 -2.34
C VAL A 120 11.66 5.72 -2.71
N THR A 121 11.14 5.75 -3.93
CA THR A 121 10.45 4.60 -4.53
C THR A 121 11.48 3.73 -5.23
N HIS A 122 11.32 2.43 -5.12
CA HIS A 122 12.23 1.48 -5.76
C HIS A 122 11.47 0.33 -6.41
N ARG A 123 11.91 -0.04 -7.60
CA ARG A 123 11.47 -1.24 -8.33
C ARG A 123 12.67 -2.16 -8.48
N ARG A 124 12.76 -3.20 -7.65
CA ARG A 124 13.59 -4.36 -7.93
C ARG A 124 12.78 -5.61 -7.68
N ASP A 125 12.37 -6.20 -8.79
CA ASP A 125 11.86 -7.56 -8.86
C ASP A 125 13.02 -8.45 -9.32
N THR A 126 13.98 -8.69 -8.43
CA THR A 126 15.06 -9.69 -8.66
C THR A 126 15.33 -10.45 -7.39
#